data_AF-A0A3N5IEB3-F1
#
_entry.id   AF-A0A3N5IEB3-F1
#
_cell.length_a   1.000
_cell.length_b   1.000
_cell.length_c   1.000
_cell.angle_alpha   90.00
_cell.angle_beta   90.00
_cell.angle_gamma   90.00
#
_symmetry.space_group_name_H-M   'P 1'
#
loop_
_entity.id
_entity.type
_entity.pdbx_description
1 polymer ?
#
loop_
_entity_poly.entity_id
_entity_poly.type
_entity_poly.pdbx_seq_one_letter_code
_entity_poly.pdbx_strand_id
1 'polypeptide(L)' 'MHPELVVGGKVPDLELTDHRGQRVRLSALAQGFPLILTFYRGYW' A
#
# COMPACT_ATOMS: atom_id res chain seq x y z
N MET A 1 -9.95 -5.06 -11.98
CA MET A 1 -9.17 -3.83 -11.68
C MET A 1 -10.10 -2.90 -10.91
N HIS A 2 -9.68 -2.39 -9.75
CA HIS A 2 -10.48 -1.43 -9.00
C HIS A 2 -10.60 -0.15 -9.82
N PRO A 3 -11.80 0.40 -10.06
CA PRO A 3 -12.00 1.52 -11.01
C PRO A 3 -11.23 2.79 -10.63
N GLU A 4 -10.84 2.92 -9.37
CA GLU A 4 -10.11 4.06 -8.82
C GLU A 4 -8.59 3.96 -9.03
N LEU A 5 -8.07 2.78 -9.38
CA LEU A 5 -6.64 2.55 -9.60
C LEU A 5 -6.30 2.78 -11.08
N VAL A 6 -6.12 4.05 -11.44
CA VAL A 6 -5.75 4.50 -12.79
C VAL A 6 -4.35 5.11 -12.80
N VAL A 7 -3.64 5.02 -13.94
CA VAL A 7 -2.31 5.61 -14.10
C VAL A 7 -2.37 7.12 -13.87
N GLY A 8 -1.46 7.65 -13.04
CA GLY A 8 -1.45 9.06 -12.65
C GLY A 8 -2.50 9.43 -11.59
N GLY A 9 -3.42 8.52 -11.26
CA GLY A 9 -4.38 8.67 -10.18
C GLY A 9 -3.73 8.54 -8.80
N LYS A 10 -4.39 9.11 -7.79
CA LYS A 10 -3.95 8.96 -6.39
C LYS A 10 -4.34 7.57 -5.88
N VAL A 11 -3.34 6.79 -5.47
CA VAL A 11 -3.58 5.53 -4.77
C VAL A 11 -4.24 5.83 -3.41
N PRO A 12 -5.31 5.10 -3.03
CA PRO A 12 -5.93 5.26 -1.70
C PRO A 12 -4.92 5.05 -0.58
N ASP A 13 -5.06 5.80 0.51
CA ASP A 13 -4.22 5.63 1.70
C ASP A 13 -4.69 4.42 2.51
N LEU A 14 -4.24 3.24 2.12
CA LEU A 14 -4.63 1.96 2.71
C LEU A 14 -4.02 1.79 4.11
N GLU A 15 -4.79 1.20 5.03
CA GLU A 15 -4.32 0.75 6.33
C GLU A 15 -4.19 -0.77 6.32
N LEU A 16 -2.96 -1.27 6.50
CA LEU A 16 -2.63 -2.69 6.46
C LEU A 16 -1.95 -3.09 7.76
N THR A 17 -2.03 -4.38 8.10
CA THR A 17 -1.28 -4.93 9.23
C THR A 17 0.12 -5.32 8.77
N ASP A 18 1.15 -4.90 9.50
CA ASP A 18 2.53 -5.30 9.24
C ASP A 18 2.87 -6.70 9.79
N HIS A 19 4.12 -7.14 9.59
CA HIS A 19 4.63 -8.42 10.08
C HIS A 19 4.65 -8.55 11.62
N ARG A 20 4.40 -7.47 12.36
CA ARG A 20 4.34 -7.43 13.83
C ARG A 20 2.90 -7.31 14.36
N GLY A 21 1.91 -7.38 13.47
CA GLY A 21 0.51 -7.21 13.86
C GLY A 21 0.09 -5.74 14.04
N GLN A 22 0.95 -4.77 13.70
CA GLN A 22 0.67 -3.34 13.86
C GLN A 22 -0.05 -2.79 12.64
N ARG A 23 -1.04 -1.93 12.86
CA ARG A 23 -1.69 -1.20 11.76
C ARG A 23 -0.79 -0.07 11.29
N VAL A 24 -0.51 -0.06 9.99
CA VAL A 24 0.32 0.93 9.32
C VAL A 24 -0.41 1.49 8.11
N ARG A 25 -0.29 2.81 7.90
CA ARG A 25 -0.83 3.50 6.73
C ARG A 25 0.21 3.58 5.63
N LEU A 26 -0.24 3.44 4.38
CA LEU A 26 0.63 3.50 3.21
C LEU A 26 1.38 4.85 3.12
N SER A 27 0.69 5.95 3.40
CA SER A 27 1.28 7.30 3.42
C SER A 27 2.39 7.45 4.48
N ALA A 28 2.22 6.82 5.63
CA ALA A 28 3.22 6.81 6.70
C ALA A 28 4.46 5.99 6.32
N LEU A 29 4.31 4.96 5.47
CA LEU A 29 5.44 4.19 4.93
C LEU A 29 6.16 4.95 3.81
N ALA A 30 5.43 5.67 2.96
CA ALA A 30 6.03 6.44 1.87
C ALA A 30 6.90 7.60 2.36
N GLN A 31 6.54 8.23 3.49
CA GLN A 31 7.27 9.37 4.09
C GLN A 31 7.60 10.51 3.09
N GLY A 32 6.76 10.69 2.06
CA GLY A 32 6.98 11.70 1.02
C GLY A 32 7.92 11.28 -0.13
N PHE A 33 8.39 10.04 -0.14
CA PHE A 33 9.22 9.46 -1.20
C PHE A 33 8.41 8.54 -2.13
N PRO A 34 8.90 8.27 -3.35
CA PRO A 34 8.33 7.26 -4.22
C PRO A 34 8.26 5.89 -3.53
N LEU A 35 7.08 5.25 -3.58
CA LEU A 35 6.82 3.95 -2.98
C LEU A 35 6.42 2.94 -4.07
N ILE A 36 6.95 1.72 -3.99
CA ILE A 36 6.51 0.59 -4.79
C ILE A 36 5.70 -0.35 -3.89
N LEU A 37 4.47 -0.66 -4.30
CA LEU A 37 3.60 -1.61 -3.61
C LEU A 37 3.49 -2.90 -4.43
N THR A 38 3.96 -4.01 -3.86
CA THR A 38 3.95 -5.33 -4.51
C THR A 38 3.02 -6.27 -3.76
N PHE A 39 1.98 -6.77 -4.43
CA PHE A 39 1.10 -7.80 -3.90
C PHE A 39 1.54 -9.18 -4.39
N TYR A 40 1.55 -10.16 -3.49
CA TYR A 40 1.82 -11.56 -3.78
C TYR A 40 0.80 -12.44 -3.05
N ARG A 41 0.55 -13.66 -3.55
CA ARG A 41 -0.54 -14.53 -3.09
C ARG A 41 -0.35 -15.09 -1.67
N GLY A 42 0.83 -14.93 -1.08
CA GLY A 42 1.19 -15.45 0.23
C GLY A 42 2.64 -15.90 0.29
N TYR A 43 3.14 -16.02 1.51
CA TYR A 43 4.44 -16.60 1.84
C TYR A 43 4.22 -18.05 2.32
N TRP A 44 5.13 -18.97 1.97
CA TRP A 44 5.05 -20.39 2.36
C TRP A 44 5.37 -20.58 3.84
#